data_AF-A0A0F9ANC8-F1
#
_entry.id   AF-A0A0F9ANC8-F1
#
_cell.length_a   1.000
_cell.length_b   1.000
_cell.length_c   1.000
_cell.angle_alpha   90.00
_cell.angle_beta   90.00
_cell.angle_gamma   90.00
#
_symmetry.space_group_name_H-M   'P 1'
#
loop_
_entity.id
_entity.type
_entity.pdbx_description
1 polymer ?
#
loop_
_entity_poly.entity_id
_entity_poly.type
_entity_poly.pdbx_seq_one_letter_code
_entity_poly.pdbx_strand_id
1 'polypeptide(L)' 'MKTSEIYYILKGEGVLHVDDESISVSEDQAIYIPPHSKQYIENTGVSVLKFLCIVDPAWRKEDEFVV' A
#
# COMPACT_ATOMS: atom_id res chain seq x y z
N MET A 1 -9.05 -4.11 5.42
CA MET A 1 -9.75 -4.99 4.43
C MET A 1 -9.65 -6.45 4.87
N LYS A 2 -10.44 -7.41 4.35
CA LYS A 2 -10.24 -8.84 4.68
C LYS A 2 -9.09 -9.48 3.89
N THR A 3 -8.66 -8.82 2.83
CA THR A 3 -7.55 -9.22 1.96
C THR A 3 -6.22 -8.74 2.54
N SER A 4 -5.17 -9.48 2.25
CA SER A 4 -3.79 -9.01 2.34
C SER A 4 -3.41 -8.25 1.08
N GLU A 5 -2.44 -7.35 1.21
CA GLU A 5 -1.92 -6.60 0.07
C GLU A 5 -0.38 -6.62 0.07
N ILE A 6 0.20 -6.53 -1.12
CA ILE A 6 1.63 -6.27 -1.31
C ILE A 6 1.76 -5.00 -2.15
N TYR A 7 2.48 -4.03 -1.60
CA TYR A 7 2.86 -2.82 -2.30
C TYR A 7 4.29 -2.99 -2.81
N TYR A 8 4.47 -2.95 -4.13
CA TYR A 8 5.80 -2.96 -4.75
C TYR A 8 6.08 -1.62 -5.41
N ILE A 9 7.07 -0.88 -4.92
CA ILE A 9 7.38 0.47 -5.39
C ILE A 9 8.17 0.39 -6.70
N LEU A 10 7.55 0.87 -7.78
CA LEU A 10 8.15 0.91 -9.12
C LEU A 10 8.97 2.19 -9.35
N LYS A 11 8.57 3.29 -8.72
CA LYS A 11 9.20 4.59 -8.90
C LYS A 11 8.88 5.55 -7.75
N GLY A 12 9.85 6.36 -7.34
CA GLY A 12 9.67 7.43 -6.37
C GLY A 12 9.83 6.98 -4.91
N GLU A 13 9.44 7.87 -4.00
CA GLU A 13 9.55 7.67 -2.56
C GLU A 13 8.28 8.15 -1.85
N GLY A 14 8.01 7.58 -0.69
CA GLY A 14 6.82 7.90 0.09
C GLY A 14 6.86 7.34 1.49
N VAL A 15 5.73 7.46 2.17
CA VAL A 15 5.47 6.83 3.47
C VAL A 15 4.21 6.00 3.36
N LEU A 16 4.32 4.70 3.63
CA LEU A 16 3.19 3.80 3.77
C LEU A 16 2.81 3.73 5.25
N HIS A 17 1.55 4.04 5.55
CA HIS A 17 0.98 3.89 6.88
C HIS A 17 0.20 2.59 6.95
N VAL A 18 0.47 1.78 7.97
CA VAL A 18 -0.24 0.51 8.23
C VAL A 18 -0.58 0.50 9.72
N ASP A 19 -1.87 0.63 10.03
CA ASP A 19 -2.38 0.81 11.39
C ASP A 19 -1.66 1.98 12.11
N ASP A 20 -0.85 1.70 13.13
CA ASP A 20 -0.09 2.70 13.91
C ASP A 20 1.38 2.82 13.45
N GLU A 21 1.78 2.07 12.43
CA GLU A 21 3.14 2.08 11.89
C GLU A 21 3.27 2.95 10.64
N SER A 22 4.42 3.59 10.48
CA SER A 22 4.77 4.40 9.31
C SER A 22 6.10 3.91 8.75
N ILE A 23 6.10 3.54 7.48
CA ILE A 23 7.22 2.88 6.80
C ILE A 23 7.65 3.77 5.64
N SER A 24 8.90 4.26 5.65
CA SER A 24 9.47 4.92 4.49
C SER A 24 9.68 3.90 3.37
N VAL A 25 9.21 4.23 2.17
CA VAL A 25 9.27 3.35 1.01
C VAL A 25 9.97 4.03 -0.16
N SER A 26 10.74 3.24 -0.93
CA SER A 26 11.44 3.68 -2.14
C SER A 26 11.49 2.58 -3.19
N GLU A 27 11.99 2.90 -4.37
CA GLU A 27 12.09 1.99 -5.52
C GLU A 27 12.66 0.60 -5.15
N ASP A 28 12.11 -0.43 -5.79
CA ASP A 28 12.47 -1.85 -5.64
C ASP A 28 12.13 -2.49 -4.28
N GLN A 29 11.35 -1.81 -3.44
CA GLN A 29 10.87 -2.37 -2.18
C GLN A 29 9.48 -3.02 -2.31
N ALA A 30 9.32 -4.18 -1.66
CA ALA A 30 8.03 -4.86 -1.49
C ALA A 30 7.63 -4.81 -0.02
N ILE A 31 6.43 -4.31 0.26
CA ILE A 31 5.89 -4.19 1.61
C ILE A 31 4.62 -5.03 1.71
N TYR A 32 4.60 -5.94 2.68
CA TYR A 32 3.43 -6.76 3.00
C TYR A 32 2.51 -6.00 3.96
N ILE A 33 1.24 -5.93 3.61
CA ILE A 33 0.17 -5.33 4.42
C ILE A 33 -0.72 -6.47 4.91
N PRO A 34 -0.75 -6.73 6.23
CA PRO A 34 -1.59 -7.77 6.79
C PRO A 34 -3.08 -7.55 6.51
N PRO A 35 -3.87 -8.63 6.42
CA PRO A 35 -5.31 -8.54 6.46
C PRO A 35 -5.77 -7.77 7.70
N HIS A 36 -6.91 -7.11 7.55
CA HIS A 36 -7.59 -6.29 8.55
C HIS A 36 -6.89 -4.99 8.95
N SER A 37 -5.72 -4.69 8.37
CA SER A 37 -5.07 -3.40 8.57
C SER A 37 -5.78 -2.25 7.85
N LYS A 38 -5.70 -1.06 8.44
CA LYS A 38 -5.99 0.22 7.79
C LYS A 38 -4.70 0.73 7.15
N GLN A 39 -4.73 1.02 5.86
CA GLN A 39 -3.56 1.50 5.13
C GLN A 39 -3.86 2.70 4.24
N TYR A 40 -2.85 3.54 4.08
CA TYR A 40 -2.78 4.54 3.02
C TYR A 40 -1.30 4.86 2.74
N ILE A 41 -1.01 5.31 1.52
CA ILE A 41 0.33 5.71 1.10
C ILE A 41 0.36 7.19 0.75
N GLU A 42 1.36 7.89 1.27
CA GLU A 42 1.62 9.30 1.01
C GLU A 42 2.85 9.44 0.10
N ASN A 43 2.74 10.26 -0.95
CA ASN A 43 3.90 10.67 -1.74
C ASN A 43 4.59 11.84 -1.06
N THR A 44 5.76 11.60 -0.47
CA THR A 44 6.57 12.62 0.23
C THR A 44 7.67 13.20 -0.66
N GLY A 45 7.85 12.68 -1.88
CA GLY A 45 8.86 13.11 -2.82
C GLY A 45 8.39 14.20 -3.79
N VAL A 46 9.30 14.67 -4.64
CA VAL A 46 9.03 15.69 -5.67
C VAL A 46 8.56 15.11 -7.02
N SER A 47 8.54 13.78 -7.14
CA SER A 47 8.20 13.07 -8.38
C SER A 47 6.98 12.16 -8.18
N VAL A 48 6.44 11.62 -9.27
CA VAL A 48 5.29 10.71 -9.20
C VAL A 48 5.71 9.40 -8.53
N LEU A 49 5.10 9.09 -7.39
CA LEU A 49 5.15 7.77 -6.76
C LEU A 49 4.31 6.78 -7.57
N LYS A 50 4.93 5.70 -8.05
CA LYS A 50 4.27 4.61 -8.77
C LYS A 50 4.53 3.30 -8.03
N PHE A 51 3.47 2.52 -7.83
CA PHE A 51 3.57 1.22 -7.17
C PHE A 51 2.55 0.24 -7.75
N LEU A 52 2.83 -1.06 -7.60
CA LEU A 52 1.87 -2.12 -7.83
C LEU A 52 1.19 -2.47 -6.51
N CYS A 53 -0.15 -2.49 -6.51
CA CYS A 53 -0.95 -3.08 -5.45
C CYS A 53 -1.37 -4.48 -5.89
N ILE A 54 -0.92 -5.49 -5.15
CA ILE A 54 -1.23 -6.90 -5.40
C ILE A 54 -2.08 -7.37 -4.22
N VAL A 55 -3.30 -7.84 -4.49
CA VAL A 55 -4.28 -8.18 -3.44
C VAL A 55 -4.57 -9.68 -3.46
N ASP A 56 -4.51 -10.32 -2.29
CA ASP A 56 -4.90 -11.72 -2.10
C ASP A 56 -5.79 -11.89 -0.85
N PRO A 57 -6.95 -12.56 -0.95
CA PRO A 57 -7.61 -13.06 -2.17
C PRO A 57 -7.91 -11.96 -3.20
N ALA A 58 -8.12 -12.35 -4.47
CA ALA A 58 -8.43 -11.41 -5.54
C ALA A 58 -9.54 -10.43 -5.13
N TRP A 59 -9.25 -9.13 -5.30
CA TRP A 59 -10.13 -8.04 -4.91
C TRP A 59 -11.55 -8.22 -5.46
N ARG A 60 -12.54 -7.96 -4.61
CA ARG A 60 -13.96 -7.88 -5.00
C ARG A 60 -14.50 -6.53 -4.60
N LYS A 61 -15.44 -6.02 -5.41
CA LYS A 61 -16.08 -4.72 -5.14
C LYS A 61 -16.78 -4.69 -3.78
N GLU A 62 -17.26 -5.83 -3.30
CA GLU A 62 -17.89 -5.94 -1.97
C GLU A 62 -16.90 -5.75 -0.80
N ASP A 63 -15.59 -5.87 -1.03
CA ASP A 63 -14.55 -5.77 0.00
C ASP A 63 -14.00 -4.33 0.16
N GLU A 64 -14.42 -3.41 -0.71
CA GLU A 64 -14.01 -2.01 -0.70
C GLU A 64 -14.97 -1.15 0.14
N PHE A 65 -14.45 -0.51 1.19
CA PHE A 65 -15.15 0.53 1.94
C PHE A 65 -14.56 1.89 1.57
N VAL A 66 -15.26 2.64 0.73
CA VAL A 66 -14.93 4.04 0.41
C VAL A 66 -15.74 4.93 1.35
N VAL A 67 -15.07 5.78 2.14
CA VAL A 67 -15.69 6.77 3.03
C VAL A 67 -15.35 8.16 2.53
#